data_AF-A0A8S3Y546-F1
#
_entry.id   AF-A0A8S3Y546-F1
#
_cell.length_a   1.000
_cell.length_b   1.000
_cell.length_c   1.000
_cell.angle_alpha   90.00
_cell.angle_beta   90.00
_cell.angle_gamma   90.00
#
_symmetry.space_group_name_H-M   'P 1'
#
loop_
_entity.id
_entity.type
_entity.pdbx_description
1 polymer ?
#
loop_
_entity_poly.entity_id
_entity_poly.type
_entity_poly.pdbx_seq_one_letter_code
_entity_poly.pdbx_strand_id
1 'polypeptide(L)'
;MTLVKKMAERVAKCREEVSKSREKYQAALAEITAYNPRYIEDMTSVFDRCQQMEAQRLTFFKDVLFSFHKCLNISQEPTLPQIYEEFHHTINNADHQKDLKWWANNHGVNMAMAWPQFEEYTEEFRDIAKGKSKESLPTGPITLLNQRPVSEDELPPINSNKPSKNANHTEPTGNNTAPVPNNTHNAHSNNTSANNTIDKKTISAPIAVTNGTASAPKSNKTSPSKDSGRQDNPFEEEEWDEESAGLTDSGEPGVPVRALYDYTGAESDELSFRQGDLFEKLEDEDEQGWCKGRKDGRVGLYPANYVEPVGH
;
A
#
# COMPACT_ATOMS: atom_id res chain seq x y z
N MET A 1 -70.41 46.32 43.83
CA MET A 1 -69.13 47.07 43.84
C MET A 1 -67.95 46.29 44.43
N THR A 2 -68.13 45.46 45.47
CA THR A 2 -67.05 44.73 46.18
C THR A 2 -66.32 43.68 45.33
N LEU A 3 -67.02 42.94 44.48
CA LEU A 3 -66.41 41.89 43.63
C LEU A 3 -65.45 42.47 42.58
N VAL A 4 -65.82 43.59 41.95
CA VAL A 4 -65.00 44.28 40.93
C VAL A 4 -63.70 44.80 41.54
N LYS A 5 -63.75 45.36 42.76
CA LYS A 5 -62.55 45.77 43.52
C LYS A 5 -61.61 44.59 43.79
N LYS A 6 -62.14 43.45 44.25
CA LYS A 6 -61.34 42.24 44.51
C LYS A 6 -60.67 41.70 43.25
N MET A 7 -61.35 41.76 42.10
CA MET A 7 -60.76 41.37 40.81
C MET A 7 -59.68 42.35 40.36
N ALA A 8 -59.87 43.65 40.55
CA ALA A 8 -58.87 44.67 40.26
C ALA A 8 -57.59 44.50 41.12
N GLU A 9 -57.73 44.21 42.42
CA GLU A 9 -56.59 43.89 43.29
C GLU A 9 -55.84 42.63 42.84
N ARG A 10 -56.55 41.57 42.41
CA ARG A 10 -55.90 40.36 41.86
C ARG A 10 -55.12 40.64 40.59
N VAL A 11 -55.66 41.47 39.69
CA VAL A 11 -54.97 41.88 38.47
C VAL A 11 -53.74 42.74 38.79
N ALA A 12 -53.84 43.65 39.75
CA ALA A 12 -52.71 44.45 40.22
C ALA A 12 -51.59 43.58 40.81
N LYS A 13 -51.95 42.62 41.67
CA LYS A 13 -51.00 41.65 42.24
C LYS A 13 -50.31 40.80 41.16
N CYS A 14 -51.07 40.28 40.20
CA CYS A 14 -50.48 39.55 39.06
C CYS A 14 -49.51 40.44 38.25
N ARG A 15 -49.83 41.71 38.02
CA ARG A 15 -48.93 42.63 37.30
C ARG A 15 -47.63 42.87 38.07
N GLU A 16 -47.71 43.02 39.39
CA GLU A 16 -46.53 43.17 40.25
C GLU A 16 -45.68 41.90 40.25
N GLU A 17 -46.29 40.71 40.35
CA GLU A 17 -45.58 39.43 40.28
C GLU A 17 -44.90 39.21 38.93
N VAL A 18 -45.54 39.60 37.83
CA VAL A 18 -44.94 39.58 36.48
C VAL A 18 -43.76 40.55 36.39
N SER A 19 -43.89 41.77 36.92
CA SER A 19 -42.79 42.74 36.94
C SER A 19 -41.59 42.22 37.73
N LYS A 20 -41.85 41.70 38.94
CA LYS A 20 -40.82 41.13 39.82
C LYS A 20 -40.14 39.91 39.19
N SER A 21 -40.90 39.06 38.51
CA SER A 21 -40.35 37.89 37.80
C SER A 21 -39.51 38.31 36.60
N ARG A 22 -39.94 39.35 35.87
CA ARG A 22 -39.20 39.93 34.76
C ARG A 22 -37.87 40.54 35.21
N GLU A 23 -37.88 41.30 36.31
CA GLU A 23 -36.66 41.88 36.89
C GLU A 23 -35.67 40.80 37.32
N LYS A 24 -36.14 39.75 37.99
CA LYS A 24 -35.30 38.59 38.35
C LYS A 24 -34.70 37.91 37.13
N TYR A 25 -35.49 37.70 36.08
CA TYR A 25 -35.01 37.12 34.83
C TYR A 25 -33.98 38.01 34.14
N GLN A 26 -34.21 39.33 34.10
CA GLN A 26 -33.25 40.28 33.54
C GLN A 26 -31.95 40.35 34.35
N ALA A 27 -32.03 40.27 35.68
CA ALA A 27 -30.85 40.20 36.53
C ALA A 27 -30.03 38.91 36.27
N ALA A 28 -30.69 37.76 36.16
CA ALA A 28 -30.03 36.50 35.83
C ALA A 28 -29.37 36.53 34.44
N LEU A 29 -30.04 37.12 33.44
CA LEU A 29 -29.44 37.33 32.11
C LEU A 29 -28.22 38.25 32.16
N ALA A 30 -28.28 39.33 32.95
CA ALA A 30 -27.15 40.24 33.10
C ALA A 30 -25.95 39.56 33.76
N GLU A 31 -26.20 38.71 34.77
CA GLU A 31 -25.16 37.90 35.44
C GLU A 31 -24.50 36.91 34.47
N ILE A 32 -25.29 36.14 33.71
CA ILE A 32 -24.76 35.21 32.70
C ILE A 32 -23.98 35.97 31.63
N THR A 33 -24.52 37.08 31.12
CA THR A 33 -23.86 37.88 30.08
C THR A 33 -22.55 38.48 30.58
N ALA A 34 -22.49 38.89 31.85
CA ALA A 34 -21.25 39.37 32.47
C ALA A 34 -20.20 38.26 32.63
N TYR A 35 -20.63 36.99 32.77
CA TYR A 35 -19.74 35.83 32.86
C TYR A 35 -19.22 35.34 31.50
N ASN A 36 -19.94 35.61 30.40
CA ASN A 36 -19.57 35.16 29.04
C ASN A 36 -18.09 35.38 28.68
N PRO A 37 -17.46 36.54 28.93
CA PRO A 37 -16.05 36.75 28.57
C PRO A 37 -15.12 35.75 29.25
N ARG A 38 -15.35 35.46 30.53
CA ARG A 38 -14.54 34.50 31.30
C ARG A 38 -14.77 33.07 30.83
N TYR A 39 -16.03 32.72 30.55
CA TYR A 39 -16.35 31.43 29.95
C TYR A 39 -15.63 31.24 28.61
N ILE A 40 -15.65 32.25 27.73
CA ILE A 40 -14.98 32.20 26.44
C ILE A 40 -13.47 32.04 26.62
N GLU A 41 -12.86 32.79 27.54
CA GLU A 41 -11.43 32.68 27.86
C GLU A 41 -11.06 31.26 28.31
N ASP A 42 -11.79 30.71 29.29
CA ASP A 42 -11.54 29.37 29.83
C ASP A 42 -11.71 28.28 28.74
N MET A 43 -12.77 28.37 27.93
CA MET A 43 -13.01 27.44 26.82
C MET A 43 -11.97 27.57 25.72
N THR A 44 -11.54 28.79 25.40
CA THR A 44 -10.48 29.03 24.41
C THR A 44 -9.15 28.45 24.90
N SER A 45 -8.84 28.56 26.19
CA SER A 45 -7.61 27.98 26.76
C SER A 45 -7.55 26.46 26.60
N VAL A 46 -8.66 25.76 26.89
CA VAL A 46 -8.76 24.30 26.69
C VAL A 46 -8.67 23.96 25.21
N PHE A 47 -9.38 24.70 24.36
CA PHE A 47 -9.35 24.51 22.91
C PHE A 47 -7.95 24.67 22.34
N ASP A 48 -7.22 25.72 22.72
CA ASP A 48 -5.85 25.97 22.27
C ASP A 48 -4.89 24.86 22.71
N ARG A 49 -5.10 24.30 23.91
CA ARG A 49 -4.33 23.13 24.37
C ARG A 49 -4.57 21.91 23.47
N CYS A 50 -5.83 21.64 23.11
CA CYS A 50 -6.17 20.58 22.17
C CYS A 50 -5.57 20.83 20.78
N GLN A 51 -5.64 22.07 20.28
CA GLN A 51 -5.04 22.47 19.00
C GLN A 51 -3.52 22.29 19.00
N GLN A 52 -2.84 22.53 20.12
CA GLN A 52 -1.40 22.29 20.24
C GLN A 52 -1.06 20.80 20.15
N MET A 53 -1.85 19.94 20.80
CA MET A 53 -1.68 18.49 20.71
C MET A 53 -1.95 17.99 19.28
N GLU A 54 -2.98 18.51 18.64
CA GLU A 54 -3.29 18.20 17.24
C GLU A 54 -2.14 18.63 16.32
N ALA A 55 -1.63 19.85 16.47
CA ALA A 55 -0.52 20.35 15.67
C ALA A 55 0.74 19.49 15.81
N GLN A 56 1.02 18.98 17.01
CA GLN A 56 2.11 18.02 17.23
C GLN A 56 1.86 16.72 16.48
N ARG A 57 0.64 16.14 16.56
CA ARG A 57 0.29 14.91 15.83
C ARG A 57 0.44 15.12 14.32
N LEU A 58 -0.10 16.22 13.78
CA LEU A 58 -0.03 16.52 12.36
C LEU A 58 1.41 16.71 11.87
N THR A 59 2.25 17.40 12.66
CA THR A 59 3.68 17.57 12.34
C THR A 59 4.40 16.23 12.35
N PHE A 60 4.15 15.40 13.36
CA PHE A 60 4.70 14.06 13.44
C PHE A 60 4.31 13.20 12.22
N PHE A 61 3.02 13.19 11.86
CA PHE A 61 2.55 12.43 10.70
C PHE A 61 3.21 12.90 9.41
N LYS A 62 3.36 14.22 9.24
CA LYS A 62 4.06 14.78 8.09
C LYS A 62 5.51 14.28 8.02
N ASP A 63 6.24 14.30 9.13
CA ASP A 63 7.63 13.85 9.17
C ASP A 63 7.74 12.34 8.92
N VAL A 64 6.81 11.54 9.44
CA VAL A 64 6.73 10.10 9.17
C VAL A 64 6.47 9.82 7.69
N LEU A 65 5.54 10.53 7.07
CA LEU A 65 5.26 10.37 5.64
C LEU A 65 6.47 10.74 4.77
N PHE A 66 7.20 11.80 5.13
CA PHE A 66 8.46 12.12 4.46
C PHE A 66 9.55 11.08 4.72
N SER A 67 9.57 10.47 5.91
CA SER A 67 10.47 9.36 6.21
C SER A 67 10.16 8.15 5.32
N PHE A 68 8.89 7.78 5.16
CA PHE A 68 8.49 6.71 4.24
C PHE A 68 8.88 7.02 2.80
N HIS A 69 8.62 8.23 2.33
CA HIS A 69 9.06 8.67 1.00
C HIS A 69 10.57 8.50 0.84
N LYS A 70 11.37 8.91 1.83
CA LYS A 70 12.82 8.78 1.79
C LYS A 70 13.27 7.32 1.70
N CYS A 71 12.67 6.42 2.49
CA CYS A 71 13.00 4.99 2.47
C CYS A 71 12.58 4.30 1.17
N LEU A 72 11.51 4.76 0.53
CA LEU A 72 10.99 4.19 -0.72
C LEU A 72 11.63 4.79 -1.97
N ASN A 73 12.31 5.93 -1.86
CA ASN A 73 12.89 6.63 -3.00
C ASN A 73 14.26 6.05 -3.39
N ILE A 74 14.21 4.91 -4.07
CA ILE A 74 15.38 4.15 -4.54
C ILE A 74 16.22 4.96 -5.56
N SER A 75 15.64 5.98 -6.21
CA SER A 75 16.38 6.82 -7.18
C SER A 75 17.48 7.68 -6.55
N GLN A 76 17.38 7.96 -5.25
CA GLN A 76 18.35 8.75 -4.50
C GLN A 76 19.41 7.88 -3.83
N GLU A 77 19.25 6.55 -3.87
CA GLU A 77 20.23 5.62 -3.30
C GLU A 77 21.48 5.52 -4.19
N PRO A 78 22.68 5.79 -3.65
CA PRO A 78 23.91 5.83 -4.44
C PRO A 78 24.35 4.46 -4.95
N THR A 79 23.88 3.38 -4.33
CA THR A 79 24.17 2.00 -4.75
C THR A 79 23.45 1.64 -6.04
N LEU A 80 22.29 2.24 -6.34
CA LEU A 80 21.49 1.88 -7.51
C LEU A 80 22.25 2.19 -8.81
N PRO A 81 22.76 3.41 -9.08
CA PRO A 81 23.57 3.66 -10.27
C PRO A 81 24.83 2.80 -10.32
N GLN A 82 25.47 2.54 -9.18
CA GLN A 82 26.68 1.73 -9.11
C GLN A 82 26.44 0.30 -9.61
N ILE A 83 25.30 -0.33 -9.27
CA ILE A 83 24.94 -1.66 -9.77
C ILE A 83 24.91 -1.68 -11.31
N TYR A 84 24.32 -0.66 -11.93
CA TYR A 84 24.22 -0.59 -13.39
C TYR A 84 25.58 -0.32 -14.05
N GLU A 85 26.42 0.52 -13.44
CA GLU A 85 27.79 0.77 -13.90
C GLU A 85 28.67 -0.49 -13.81
N GLU A 86 28.60 -1.22 -12.69
CA GLU A 86 29.32 -2.48 -12.52
C GLU A 86 28.85 -3.56 -13.49
N PHE A 87 27.54 -3.65 -13.72
CA PHE A 87 26.96 -4.55 -14.73
C PHE A 87 27.46 -4.21 -16.14
N HIS A 88 27.43 -2.92 -16.51
CA HIS A 88 27.93 -2.45 -17.80
C HIS A 88 29.42 -2.76 -17.96
N HIS A 89 30.24 -2.49 -16.93
CA HIS A 89 31.66 -2.79 -16.95
C HIS A 89 31.93 -4.30 -17.12
N THR A 90 31.17 -5.15 -16.44
CA THR A 90 31.30 -6.61 -16.55
C THR A 90 31.02 -7.10 -17.97
N ILE A 91 29.96 -6.61 -18.60
CA ILE A 91 29.63 -6.96 -20.00
C ILE A 91 30.71 -6.45 -20.94
N ASN A 92 31.14 -5.19 -20.79
CA ASN A 92 32.12 -4.59 -21.68
C ASN A 92 33.51 -5.25 -21.59
N ASN A 93 33.83 -5.87 -20.45
CA ASN A 93 35.07 -6.62 -20.27
C ASN A 93 35.05 -8.02 -20.88
N ALA A 94 33.89 -8.52 -21.32
CA ALA A 94 33.78 -9.82 -21.98
C ALA A 94 34.52 -9.79 -23.33
N ASP A 95 35.55 -10.64 -23.46
CA ASP A 95 36.41 -10.68 -24.64
C ASP A 95 36.45 -12.09 -25.23
N HIS A 96 35.74 -12.27 -26.33
CA HIS A 96 35.66 -13.52 -27.06
C HIS A 96 37.04 -14.09 -27.47
N GLN A 97 38.06 -13.25 -27.71
CA GLN A 97 39.39 -13.75 -28.08
C GLN A 97 40.08 -14.45 -26.90
N LYS A 98 39.90 -13.95 -25.68
CA LYS A 98 40.42 -14.60 -24.47
C LYS A 98 39.76 -15.94 -24.25
N ASP A 99 38.45 -16.03 -24.45
CA ASP A 99 37.68 -17.25 -24.26
C ASP A 99 38.05 -18.33 -25.29
N LEU A 100 38.17 -17.95 -26.57
CA LEU A 100 38.62 -18.85 -27.64
C LEU A 100 40.05 -19.34 -27.39
N LYS A 101 40.95 -18.48 -26.91
CA LYS A 101 42.32 -18.86 -26.56
C LYS A 101 42.35 -19.82 -25.37
N TRP A 102 41.57 -19.55 -24.33
CA TRP A 102 41.45 -20.44 -23.18
C TRP A 102 40.95 -21.83 -23.61
N TRP A 103 39.91 -21.88 -24.44
CA TRP A 103 39.38 -23.14 -24.96
C TRP A 103 40.42 -23.89 -25.81
N ALA A 104 41.11 -23.20 -26.71
CA ALA A 104 42.13 -23.80 -27.56
C ALA A 104 43.28 -24.43 -26.76
N ASN A 105 43.64 -23.84 -25.62
CA ASN A 105 44.71 -24.33 -24.75
C ASN A 105 44.28 -25.50 -23.85
N ASN A 106 43.04 -25.51 -23.39
CA ASN A 106 42.55 -26.49 -22.42
C ASN A 106 41.88 -27.71 -23.07
N HIS A 107 41.28 -27.52 -24.25
CA HIS A 107 40.46 -28.54 -24.93
C HIS A 107 40.70 -28.59 -26.44
N GLY A 108 41.65 -27.80 -26.95
CA GLY A 108 41.89 -27.68 -28.38
C GLY A 108 43.32 -28.05 -28.77
N VAL A 109 43.71 -27.51 -29.91
CA VAL A 109 44.96 -27.85 -30.60
C VAL A 109 46.23 -27.42 -29.85
N ASN A 110 46.13 -26.52 -28.88
CA ASN A 110 47.27 -26.04 -28.11
C ASN A 110 47.53 -26.88 -26.84
N MET A 111 46.73 -27.91 -26.59
CA MET A 111 47.03 -28.89 -25.55
C MET A 111 48.39 -29.55 -25.81
N ALA A 112 49.17 -29.76 -24.75
CA ALA A 112 50.44 -30.44 -24.87
C ALA A 112 50.20 -31.90 -25.31
N MET A 113 50.71 -32.24 -26.49
CA MET A 113 50.64 -33.59 -27.05
C MET A 113 52.04 -34.19 -27.06
N ALA A 114 52.19 -35.36 -26.43
CA ALA A 114 53.38 -36.19 -26.58
C ALA A 114 53.28 -36.93 -27.92
N TRP A 115 53.78 -36.31 -28.98
CA TRP A 115 53.82 -36.93 -30.30
C TRP A 115 54.68 -38.20 -30.26
N PRO A 116 54.31 -39.25 -31.02
CA PRO A 116 55.11 -40.47 -31.07
C PRO A 116 56.56 -40.17 -31.45
N GLN A 117 57.49 -40.61 -30.61
CA GLN A 117 58.91 -40.53 -30.87
C GLN A 117 59.51 -41.93 -30.84
N PHE A 118 60.67 -42.10 -31.46
CA PHE A 118 61.38 -43.37 -31.41
C PHE A 118 61.83 -43.64 -29.96
N GLU A 119 61.27 -44.68 -29.36
CA GLU A 119 61.65 -45.16 -28.05
C GLU A 119 62.72 -46.25 -28.21
N GLU A 120 63.88 -46.06 -27.59
CA GLU A 120 64.96 -47.04 -27.62
C GLU A 120 64.55 -48.28 -26.82
N TYR A 121 64.78 -49.46 -27.40
CA TYR A 121 64.35 -50.73 -26.81
C TYR A 121 65.01 -50.93 -25.44
N THR A 122 64.23 -50.82 -24.37
CA THR A 122 64.62 -51.24 -23.03
C THR A 122 64.02 -52.62 -22.74
N GLU A 123 64.81 -53.52 -22.13
CA GLU A 123 64.36 -54.88 -21.81
C GLU A 123 63.22 -54.94 -20.76
N GLU A 124 62.85 -53.80 -20.17
CA GLU A 124 61.77 -53.61 -19.18
C GLU A 124 60.37 -53.88 -19.74
N PHE A 125 60.20 -53.81 -21.07
CA PHE A 125 58.94 -54.18 -21.74
C PHE A 125 58.77 -55.70 -21.97
N ARG A 126 59.71 -56.56 -21.51
CA ARG A 126 59.56 -58.03 -21.58
C ARG A 126 58.41 -58.56 -20.72
N ASP A 127 58.01 -57.84 -19.68
CA ASP A 127 57.12 -58.36 -18.65
C ASP A 127 55.62 -58.16 -18.90
N ILE A 128 55.22 -57.64 -20.08
CA ILE A 128 53.79 -57.50 -20.45
C ILE A 128 53.07 -58.87 -20.49
N ALA A 129 53.80 -59.99 -20.53
CA ALA A 129 53.23 -61.34 -20.52
C ALA A 129 53.34 -62.09 -19.17
N LYS A 130 53.95 -61.53 -18.12
CA LYS A 130 54.06 -62.22 -16.82
C LYS A 130 53.58 -61.33 -15.68
N GLY A 131 52.29 -61.45 -15.41
CA GLY A 131 51.64 -60.73 -14.32
C GLY A 131 52.30 -60.94 -12.95
N LYS A 132 52.52 -59.81 -12.26
CA LYS A 132 52.38 -59.53 -10.82
C LYS A 132 53.48 -58.57 -10.35
N SER A 133 53.18 -57.28 -10.34
CA SER A 133 53.72 -56.37 -9.33
C SER A 133 52.79 -55.19 -9.12
N LYS A 134 52.52 -54.93 -7.83
CA LYS A 134 51.79 -53.78 -7.30
C LYS A 134 52.75 -52.59 -7.27
N GLU A 135 52.56 -51.61 -8.14
CA GLU A 135 52.88 -50.21 -7.82
C GLU A 135 52.14 -49.28 -8.81
N SER A 136 51.66 -48.16 -8.28
CA SER A 136 50.70 -47.26 -8.92
C SER A 136 51.27 -46.56 -10.16
N LEU A 137 50.76 -46.93 -11.34
CA LEU A 137 50.87 -46.14 -12.57
C LEU A 137 49.92 -44.92 -12.50
N PRO A 138 50.31 -43.73 -13.01
CA PRO A 138 49.38 -42.64 -13.18
C PRO A 138 48.34 -43.00 -14.24
N THR A 139 47.07 -42.76 -13.90
CA THR A 139 45.86 -43.07 -14.65
C THR A 139 45.87 -42.44 -16.04
N GLY A 140 46.23 -43.22 -17.06
CA GLY A 140 45.91 -42.95 -18.45
C GLY A 140 45.52 -44.27 -19.13
N PRO A 141 44.36 -44.37 -19.82
CA PRO A 141 44.02 -45.60 -20.52
C PRO A 141 44.93 -45.76 -21.74
N ILE A 142 45.84 -46.73 -21.69
CA ILE A 142 46.51 -47.25 -22.89
C ILE A 142 45.46 -48.07 -23.64
N THR A 143 44.69 -47.42 -24.51
CA THR A 143 43.89 -48.13 -25.51
C THR A 143 44.82 -48.52 -26.64
N LEU A 144 45.10 -49.82 -26.76
CA LEU A 144 45.57 -50.44 -27.99
C LEU A 144 44.54 -50.16 -29.09
N LEU A 145 44.79 -49.11 -29.86
CA LEU A 145 44.19 -48.93 -31.16
C LEU A 145 44.92 -49.90 -32.09
N ASN A 146 44.32 -51.07 -32.33
CA ASN A 146 44.38 -51.72 -33.63
C ASN A 146 43.45 -52.95 -33.74
N GLN A 147 42.76 -52.97 -34.88
CA GLN A 147 42.20 -54.14 -35.56
C GLN A 147 40.91 -54.75 -35.01
N ARG A 148 39.79 -54.38 -35.64
CA ARG A 148 38.63 -55.27 -35.77
C ARG A 148 38.80 -56.09 -37.05
N PRO A 149 38.73 -57.43 -37.00
CA PRO A 149 38.56 -58.22 -38.22
C PRO A 149 37.20 -57.86 -38.83
N VAL A 150 37.21 -57.46 -40.10
CA VAL A 150 36.00 -57.22 -40.87
C VAL A 150 35.29 -58.57 -41.03
N SER A 151 34.22 -58.76 -40.26
CA SER A 151 33.18 -59.75 -40.54
C SER A 151 31.91 -58.95 -40.81
N GLU A 152 31.35 -59.17 -42.00
CA GLU A 152 30.03 -58.67 -42.39
C GLU A 152 28.96 -59.19 -41.41
N ASP A 153 27.91 -58.38 -41.24
CA ASP A 153 26.69 -58.63 -40.48
C ASP A 153 26.76 -58.48 -38.95
N GLU A 154 26.70 -57.22 -38.49
CA GLU A 154 25.67 -56.77 -37.52
C GLU A 154 25.69 -55.23 -37.40
N LEU A 155 24.77 -54.58 -38.11
CA LEU A 155 24.46 -53.15 -37.93
C LEU A 155 23.38 -53.00 -36.85
N PRO A 156 23.55 -52.12 -35.84
CA PRO A 156 22.43 -51.67 -35.02
C PRO A 156 21.53 -50.70 -35.82
N PRO A 157 20.23 -50.61 -35.51
CA PRO A 157 19.22 -50.09 -36.42
C PRO A 157 19.33 -48.58 -36.65
N ILE A 158 19.21 -48.17 -37.91
CA ILE A 158 18.79 -46.83 -38.29
C ILE A 158 17.36 -46.65 -37.79
N ASN A 159 17.15 -45.80 -36.79
CA ASN A 159 15.85 -45.15 -36.63
C ASN A 159 15.93 -43.75 -37.21
N SER A 160 15.36 -43.63 -38.39
CA SER A 160 14.99 -42.39 -39.04
C SER A 160 13.96 -41.63 -38.21
N ASN A 161 14.22 -40.35 -37.95
CA ASN A 161 13.23 -39.28 -38.12
C ASN A 161 13.94 -37.93 -38.29
N LYS A 162 14.24 -37.62 -39.55
CA LYS A 162 14.18 -36.24 -40.06
C LYS A 162 12.74 -36.00 -40.56
N PRO A 163 12.32 -34.74 -40.63
CA PRO A 163 12.19 -34.21 -41.99
C PRO A 163 13.05 -32.97 -42.21
N SER A 164 13.41 -32.87 -43.47
CA SER A 164 14.27 -31.87 -44.09
C SER A 164 13.53 -30.56 -44.35
N LYS A 165 14.35 -29.54 -44.58
CA LYS A 165 14.06 -28.27 -45.23
C LYS A 165 13.02 -28.35 -46.35
N ASN A 166 12.25 -27.28 -46.51
CA ASN A 166 11.81 -26.81 -47.83
C ASN A 166 12.20 -25.34 -48.00
N ALA A 167 12.97 -25.09 -49.05
CA ALA A 167 13.14 -23.79 -49.69
C ALA A 167 12.57 -23.91 -51.12
N ASN A 168 11.97 -22.83 -51.62
CA ASN A 168 11.88 -22.40 -53.05
C ASN A 168 11.25 -20.98 -53.05
N HIS A 169 12.00 -19.93 -53.43
CA HIS A 169 12.01 -19.22 -54.75
C HIS A 169 10.69 -18.44 -55.04
N THR A 170 10.59 -17.14 -55.43
CA THR A 170 11.41 -16.28 -56.34
C THR A 170 11.03 -14.76 -56.24
N GLU A 171 12.03 -13.86 -56.41
CA GLU A 171 12.22 -12.39 -56.75
C GLU A 171 11.10 -11.40 -57.24
N PRO A 172 11.34 -10.07 -57.57
CA PRO A 172 12.51 -9.13 -57.38
C PRO A 172 12.11 -7.70 -56.84
N THR A 173 12.99 -6.75 -56.45
CA THR A 173 13.58 -5.67 -57.31
C THR A 173 14.27 -4.55 -56.47
N GLY A 174 15.42 -4.02 -56.95
CA GLY A 174 15.97 -2.64 -56.81
C GLY A 174 16.44 -2.14 -55.43
N ASN A 175 17.60 -1.51 -55.21
CA ASN A 175 18.61 -0.86 -56.06
C ASN A 175 19.96 -0.74 -55.31
N ASN A 176 21.05 -0.74 -56.07
CA ASN A 176 22.39 -0.25 -55.71
C ASN A 176 22.31 1.25 -55.30
N THR A 177 23.18 1.85 -54.47
CA THR A 177 24.62 2.13 -54.66
C THR A 177 25.19 2.87 -53.43
N ALA A 178 26.46 2.62 -53.10
CA ALA A 178 27.35 3.49 -52.29
C ALA A 178 27.65 4.84 -53.02
N PRO A 179 28.50 5.80 -52.55
CA PRO A 179 29.39 5.85 -51.37
C PRO A 179 29.40 7.20 -50.60
N VAL A 180 30.18 7.24 -49.51
CA VAL A 180 30.67 8.44 -48.77
C VAL A 180 31.55 9.32 -49.69
N PRO A 181 31.75 10.66 -49.47
CA PRO A 181 32.84 11.13 -48.57
C PRO A 181 32.65 12.49 -47.85
N ASN A 182 33.26 12.57 -46.65
CA ASN A 182 34.09 13.62 -46.01
C ASN A 182 33.68 15.11 -45.80
N ASN A 183 33.85 15.48 -44.52
CA ASN A 183 34.63 16.60 -43.92
C ASN A 183 34.10 18.05 -43.78
N THR A 184 33.88 18.39 -42.49
CA THR A 184 34.60 19.40 -41.66
C THR A 184 34.31 20.90 -41.81
N HIS A 185 34.39 21.57 -40.63
CA HIS A 185 34.42 23.01 -40.29
C HIS A 185 33.04 23.61 -39.92
N ASN A 186 32.84 24.40 -38.87
CA ASN A 186 33.76 25.12 -37.97
C ASN A 186 33.06 25.54 -36.66
N ALA A 187 33.88 25.95 -35.70
CA ALA A 187 33.61 26.54 -34.38
C ALA A 187 32.65 27.76 -34.35
N HIS A 188 32.00 27.97 -33.19
CA HIS A 188 32.02 29.18 -32.32
C HIS A 188 30.92 29.00 -31.24
N SER A 189 31.23 28.86 -29.94
CA SER A 189 31.64 29.87 -28.94
C SER A 189 30.65 31.03 -28.74
N ASN A 190 30.13 31.14 -27.50
CA ASN A 190 29.94 32.33 -26.63
C ASN A 190 28.87 31.96 -25.57
N ASN A 191 29.17 31.70 -24.29
CA ASN A 191 29.77 32.53 -23.23
C ASN A 191 28.91 33.72 -22.80
N THR A 192 28.19 33.62 -21.66
CA THR A 192 28.13 34.70 -20.66
C THR A 192 27.56 34.26 -19.30
N SER A 193 28.22 34.76 -18.27
CA SER A 193 28.01 34.58 -16.84
C SER A 193 26.90 35.44 -16.22
N ALA A 194 26.49 35.00 -15.02
CA ALA A 194 26.24 35.78 -13.79
C ALA A 194 25.09 36.80 -13.75
N ASN A 195 24.16 36.65 -12.79
CA ASN A 195 24.28 37.22 -11.44
C ASN A 195 23.01 37.00 -10.59
N ASN A 196 23.22 36.86 -9.28
CA ASN A 196 22.21 36.94 -8.22
C ASN A 196 21.44 38.28 -8.25
N THR A 197 20.18 38.31 -7.84
CA THR A 197 19.60 39.36 -6.97
C THR A 197 18.31 38.88 -6.30
N ILE A 198 18.26 39.12 -4.99
CA ILE A 198 17.12 38.99 -4.08
C ILE A 198 16.21 40.20 -4.27
N ASP A 199 14.89 40.00 -4.34
CA ASP A 199 13.93 41.09 -4.11
C ASP A 199 12.83 40.69 -3.13
N LYS A 200 12.81 41.43 -2.01
CA LYS A 200 11.74 41.54 -1.01
C LYS A 200 10.90 42.78 -1.34
N LYS A 201 9.58 42.62 -1.50
CA LYS A 201 8.52 43.57 -1.05
C LYS A 201 7.14 42.96 -1.34
N THR A 202 6.39 42.56 -0.32
CA THR A 202 5.31 43.35 0.32
C THR A 202 4.04 43.42 -0.52
N ILE A 203 3.01 42.64 -0.15
CA ILE A 203 1.62 43.13 -0.07
C ILE A 203 0.96 42.49 1.16
N SER A 204 0.73 43.33 2.17
CA SER A 204 -0.25 43.13 3.22
C SER A 204 -1.65 43.39 2.66
N ALA A 205 -2.64 42.57 3.01
CA ALA A 205 -4.05 42.99 2.98
C ALA A 205 -4.82 42.30 4.13
N PRO A 206 -5.75 43.02 4.79
CA PRO A 206 -6.28 42.69 6.11
C PRO A 206 -7.51 41.76 6.10
N ILE A 207 -7.66 41.02 7.19
CA ILE A 207 -8.87 40.28 7.59
C ILE A 207 -9.96 41.29 7.95
N ALA A 208 -11.05 41.32 7.19
CA ALA A 208 -12.26 42.05 7.51
C ALA A 208 -13.13 41.21 8.45
N VAL A 209 -13.11 41.56 9.74
CA VAL A 209 -14.10 41.15 10.73
C VAL A 209 -15.30 42.07 10.58
N THR A 210 -16.44 41.56 10.15
CA THR A 210 -17.71 42.31 10.13
C THR A 210 -18.56 41.91 11.34
N ASN A 211 -18.72 42.86 12.24
CA ASN A 211 -19.70 42.83 13.32
C ASN A 211 -21.12 42.85 12.75
N GLY A 212 -21.86 41.75 12.92
CA GLY A 212 -23.29 41.67 12.64
C GLY A 212 -24.10 41.83 13.93
N THR A 213 -24.65 43.02 14.11
CA THR A 213 -25.57 43.41 15.17
C THR A 213 -26.90 42.64 15.13
N ALA A 214 -27.38 42.29 16.32
CA ALA A 214 -28.66 41.65 16.61
C ALA A 214 -29.88 42.37 16.00
N SER A 215 -30.86 41.59 15.57
CA SER A 215 -32.25 42.00 15.41
C SER A 215 -33.17 41.03 16.14
N ALA A 216 -34.07 41.60 16.93
CA ALA A 216 -34.98 40.95 17.87
C ALA A 216 -36.07 40.08 17.20
N PRO A 217 -36.66 39.11 17.93
CA PRO A 217 -37.69 38.22 17.41
C PRO A 217 -39.09 38.86 17.47
N LYS A 218 -39.92 38.60 16.46
CA LYS A 218 -41.36 38.86 16.49
C LYS A 218 -42.10 37.59 16.91
N SER A 219 -42.90 37.72 17.96
CA SER A 219 -43.87 36.75 18.45
C SER A 219 -45.12 36.68 17.56
N ASN A 220 -45.70 35.50 17.40
CA ASN A 220 -47.16 35.32 17.47
C ASN A 220 -47.54 33.86 17.80
N LYS A 221 -48.53 33.71 18.69
CA LYS A 221 -49.17 32.45 19.11
C LYS A 221 -50.33 32.11 18.16
N THR A 222 -50.59 30.82 17.93
CA THR A 222 -51.91 30.16 18.00
C THR A 222 -51.78 28.65 17.75
N SER A 223 -52.48 27.83 18.55
CA SER A 223 -52.67 26.37 18.39
C SER A 223 -54.00 26.05 17.64
N PRO A 224 -54.47 24.79 17.57
CA PRO A 224 -54.17 23.74 16.59
C PRO A 224 -55.37 23.39 15.68
N SER A 225 -55.13 22.91 14.45
CA SER A 225 -56.19 22.35 13.58
C SER A 225 -55.67 21.23 12.68
N LYS A 226 -56.33 20.07 12.74
CA LYS A 226 -56.35 19.03 11.70
C LYS A 226 -56.89 19.63 10.39
N ASP A 227 -56.26 19.34 9.25
CA ASP A 227 -56.83 18.54 8.16
C ASP A 227 -55.89 18.53 6.93
N SER A 228 -55.98 17.46 6.16
CA SER A 228 -55.18 17.03 5.02
C SER A 228 -54.84 18.09 3.95
N GLY A 229 -53.61 18.02 3.44
CA GLY A 229 -53.19 18.75 2.24
C GLY A 229 -51.76 18.42 1.84
N ARG A 230 -51.60 17.38 1.04
CA ARG A 230 -50.37 16.94 0.37
C ARG A 230 -49.74 18.13 -0.38
N GLN A 231 -48.57 18.58 0.05
CA GLN A 231 -47.69 19.47 -0.71
C GLN A 231 -46.32 18.79 -0.75
N ASP A 232 -45.98 18.26 -1.93
CA ASP A 232 -44.63 17.79 -2.23
C ASP A 232 -43.68 18.99 -2.10
N ASN A 233 -42.78 18.93 -1.13
CA ASN A 233 -41.60 19.79 -1.07
C ASN A 233 -40.53 19.17 -1.98
N PRO A 234 -40.16 19.80 -3.12
CA PRO A 234 -39.11 19.29 -4.02
C PRO A 234 -37.68 19.47 -3.46
N PHE A 235 -37.55 19.61 -2.15
CA PHE A 235 -36.31 19.69 -1.36
C PHE A 235 -36.49 18.93 -0.03
N GLU A 236 -37.23 17.82 -0.03
CA GLU A 236 -36.96 16.78 0.95
C GLU A 236 -35.56 16.26 0.64
N GLU A 237 -34.60 16.78 1.41
CA GLU A 237 -33.30 16.17 1.64
C GLU A 237 -33.51 14.67 1.75
N GLU A 238 -32.73 13.90 1.00
CA GLU A 238 -32.54 12.47 1.20
C GLU A 238 -32.49 12.24 2.71
N GLU A 239 -33.60 11.74 3.25
CA GLU A 239 -33.61 10.97 4.47
C GLU A 239 -32.70 9.81 4.09
N TRP A 240 -31.42 9.97 4.44
CA TRP A 240 -30.50 8.86 4.55
C TRP A 240 -31.16 7.96 5.58
N ASP A 241 -32.10 7.13 5.11
CA ASP A 241 -32.33 5.84 5.69
C ASP A 241 -30.92 5.28 5.84
N GLU A 242 -30.38 5.35 7.06
CA GLU A 242 -29.36 4.45 7.54
C GLU A 242 -29.96 3.05 7.40
N GLU A 243 -30.03 2.60 6.15
CA GLU A 243 -30.17 1.24 5.75
C GLU A 243 -28.92 0.58 6.28
N SER A 244 -29.00 0.18 7.56
CA SER A 244 -28.31 -0.94 8.19
C SER A 244 -27.23 -1.50 7.27
N ALA A 245 -26.11 -0.79 7.20
CA ALA A 245 -25.04 -1.15 6.29
C ALA A 245 -24.49 -2.51 6.72
N GLY A 246 -24.89 -3.56 6.01
CA GLY A 246 -24.14 -4.82 5.92
C GLY A 246 -24.26 -5.84 7.06
N LEU A 247 -25.17 -5.69 8.03
CA LEU A 247 -25.42 -6.72 9.06
C LEU A 247 -26.67 -7.56 8.78
N THR A 248 -27.02 -7.78 7.52
CA THR A 248 -28.09 -8.72 7.16
C THR A 248 -27.62 -10.16 7.36
N ASP A 249 -28.50 -10.99 7.91
CA ASP A 249 -28.25 -12.41 8.05
C ASP A 249 -28.22 -13.06 6.66
N SER A 250 -27.02 -13.43 6.19
CA SER A 250 -26.83 -14.10 4.91
C SER A 250 -27.36 -15.55 4.90
N GLY A 251 -27.88 -16.05 6.03
CA GLY A 251 -28.49 -17.37 6.14
C GLY A 251 -27.50 -18.53 6.07
N GLU A 252 -26.20 -18.24 6.00
CA GLU A 252 -25.16 -19.27 6.01
C GLU A 252 -25.02 -19.88 7.42
N PRO A 253 -24.72 -21.19 7.53
CA PRO A 253 -24.45 -21.82 8.81
C PRO A 253 -23.12 -21.30 9.36
N GLY A 254 -23.16 -20.58 10.48
CA GLY A 254 -21.97 -20.08 11.16
C GLY A 254 -21.28 -21.15 12.01
N VAL A 255 -20.06 -20.87 12.44
CA VAL A 255 -19.26 -21.74 13.32
C VAL A 255 -19.67 -21.51 14.78
N PRO A 256 -20.01 -22.55 15.57
CA PRO A 256 -20.36 -22.36 16.97
C PRO A 256 -19.15 -21.90 17.78
N VAL A 257 -19.31 -20.79 18.49
CA VAL A 257 -18.31 -20.20 19.39
C VAL A 257 -18.90 -20.04 20.79
N ARG A 258 -18.03 -20.09 21.80
CA ARG A 258 -18.38 -19.87 23.22
C ARG A 258 -17.72 -18.60 23.71
N ALA A 259 -18.49 -17.74 24.36
CA ALA A 259 -17.99 -16.55 25.02
C ALA A 259 -17.08 -16.91 26.21
N LEU A 260 -15.87 -16.38 26.23
CA LEU A 260 -14.91 -16.52 27.34
C LEU A 260 -15.15 -15.47 28.43
N TYR A 261 -15.73 -14.32 28.08
CA TYR A 261 -15.96 -13.19 28.98
C TYR A 261 -17.32 -12.54 28.70
N ASP A 262 -17.82 -11.77 29.67
CA ASP A 262 -18.99 -10.90 29.46
C ASP A 262 -18.61 -9.74 28.53
N TYR A 263 -19.46 -9.44 27.55
CA TYR A 263 -19.31 -8.30 26.64
C TYR A 263 -20.64 -7.55 26.47
N THR A 264 -20.60 -6.24 26.65
CA THR A 264 -21.76 -5.34 26.44
C THR A 264 -21.41 -4.41 25.30
N GLY A 265 -22.18 -4.50 24.21
CA GLY A 265 -21.97 -3.67 23.03
C GLY A 265 -22.19 -2.19 23.33
N ALA A 266 -21.27 -1.35 22.88
CA ALA A 266 -21.37 0.10 23.05
C ALA A 266 -22.27 0.73 21.97
N GLU A 267 -22.16 0.23 20.75
CA GLU A 267 -22.89 0.72 19.57
C GLU A 267 -24.02 -0.21 19.12
N SER A 268 -24.87 0.27 18.20
CA SER A 268 -26.07 -0.44 17.75
C SER A 268 -25.78 -1.67 16.86
N ASP A 269 -24.60 -1.74 16.29
CA ASP A 269 -24.06 -2.80 15.43
C ASP A 269 -23.28 -3.87 16.21
N GLU A 270 -23.05 -3.67 17.51
CA GLU A 270 -22.32 -4.61 18.37
C GLU A 270 -23.22 -5.66 19.06
N LEU A 271 -22.67 -6.86 19.24
CA LEU A 271 -23.36 -8.01 19.84
C LEU A 271 -23.06 -8.11 21.33
N SER A 272 -24.09 -8.10 22.18
CA SER A 272 -23.92 -8.29 23.64
C SER A 272 -24.12 -9.76 24.05
N PHE A 273 -23.23 -10.29 24.89
CA PHE A 273 -23.26 -11.68 25.36
C PHE A 273 -22.59 -11.83 26.74
N ARG A 274 -22.87 -12.95 27.41
CA ARG A 274 -22.29 -13.29 28.72
C ARG A 274 -21.29 -14.43 28.59
N GLN A 275 -20.35 -14.51 29.53
CA GLN A 275 -19.41 -15.60 29.64
C GLN A 275 -20.15 -16.94 29.66
N GLY A 276 -19.75 -17.85 28.78
CA GLY A 276 -20.34 -19.16 28.59
C GLY A 276 -21.47 -19.21 27.55
N ASP A 277 -21.95 -18.07 27.03
CA ASP A 277 -22.95 -18.05 25.97
C ASP A 277 -22.40 -18.70 24.69
N LEU A 278 -23.26 -19.46 24.01
CA LEU A 278 -22.98 -20.08 22.72
C LEU A 278 -23.68 -19.30 21.61
N PHE A 279 -22.94 -18.95 20.57
CA PHE A 279 -23.49 -18.27 19.40
C PHE A 279 -22.67 -18.59 18.15
N GLU A 280 -23.09 -18.09 17.00
CA GLU A 280 -22.49 -18.46 15.72
C GLU A 280 -21.57 -17.34 15.21
N LYS A 281 -20.35 -17.70 14.82
CA LYS A 281 -19.42 -16.84 14.08
C LYS A 281 -19.73 -16.95 12.60
N LEU A 282 -20.00 -15.82 11.95
CA LEU A 282 -20.35 -15.73 10.54
C LEU A 282 -19.16 -15.36 9.66
N GLU A 283 -18.33 -14.40 10.08
CA GLU A 283 -17.16 -13.94 9.32
C GLU A 283 -15.89 -14.07 10.17
N ASP A 284 -14.73 -14.05 9.49
CA ASP A 284 -13.41 -14.03 10.14
C ASP A 284 -13.05 -12.64 10.68
N GLU A 285 -11.99 -12.59 11.46
CA GLU A 285 -11.45 -11.37 12.06
C GLU A 285 -11.07 -10.37 10.95
N ASP A 286 -11.58 -9.14 11.05
CA ASP A 286 -11.24 -8.04 10.17
C ASP A 286 -9.88 -7.39 10.54
N GLU A 287 -9.47 -6.37 9.80
CA GLU A 287 -8.20 -5.66 10.07
C GLU A 287 -8.18 -4.90 11.42
N GLN A 288 -9.33 -4.75 12.09
CA GLN A 288 -9.48 -4.08 13.39
C GLN A 288 -9.65 -5.08 14.56
N GLY A 289 -9.67 -6.38 14.31
CA GLY A 289 -9.81 -7.42 15.34
C GLY A 289 -11.24 -7.81 15.68
N TRP A 290 -12.21 -7.46 14.84
CA TRP A 290 -13.63 -7.73 15.04
C TRP A 290 -14.11 -8.89 14.18
N CYS A 291 -15.01 -9.69 14.74
CA CYS A 291 -15.71 -10.77 14.06
C CYS A 291 -17.20 -10.45 13.98
N LYS A 292 -17.85 -10.90 12.90
CA LYS A 292 -19.32 -10.87 12.79
C LYS A 292 -19.93 -12.14 13.36
N GLY A 293 -20.97 -12.00 14.17
CA GLY A 293 -21.64 -13.13 14.81
C GLY A 293 -23.15 -12.99 14.84
N ARG A 294 -23.83 -14.13 15.00
CA ARG A 294 -25.28 -14.26 15.12
C ARG A 294 -25.63 -14.87 16.46
N LYS A 295 -26.36 -14.12 17.29
CA LYS A 295 -26.90 -14.58 18.59
C LYS A 295 -28.35 -14.16 18.71
N ASP A 296 -29.22 -15.11 19.09
CA ASP A 296 -30.66 -14.88 19.29
C ASP A 296 -31.37 -14.20 18.09
N GLY A 297 -30.91 -14.49 16.86
CA GLY A 297 -31.46 -13.92 15.62
C GLY A 297 -30.98 -12.50 15.29
N ARG A 298 -30.10 -11.90 16.11
CA ARG A 298 -29.44 -10.63 15.83
C ARG A 298 -28.02 -10.88 15.32
N VAL A 299 -27.66 -10.17 14.25
CA VAL A 299 -26.29 -10.14 13.71
C VAL A 299 -25.61 -8.88 14.22
N GLY A 300 -24.36 -9.01 14.65
CA GLY A 300 -23.57 -7.88 15.15
C GLY A 300 -22.09 -8.21 15.26
N LEU A 301 -21.29 -7.18 15.51
CA LEU A 301 -19.85 -7.26 15.67
C LEU A 301 -19.46 -7.59 17.12
N TYR A 302 -18.39 -8.37 17.29
CA TYR A 302 -17.80 -8.65 18.58
C TYR A 302 -16.28 -8.82 18.48
N PRO A 303 -15.52 -8.57 19.57
CA PRO A 303 -14.07 -8.75 19.55
C PRO A 303 -13.67 -10.24 19.46
N ALA A 304 -12.79 -10.59 18.52
CA ALA A 304 -12.39 -11.99 18.29
C ALA A 304 -11.81 -12.67 19.55
N ASN A 305 -11.11 -11.90 20.40
CA ASN A 305 -10.45 -12.39 21.61
C ASN A 305 -11.40 -12.76 22.76
N TYR A 306 -12.71 -12.50 22.61
CA TYR A 306 -13.70 -12.74 23.66
C TYR A 306 -14.42 -14.08 23.50
N VAL A 307 -14.08 -14.85 22.47
CA VAL A 307 -14.70 -16.14 22.18
C VAL A 307 -13.67 -17.22 21.90
N GLU A 308 -14.09 -18.48 22.06
CA GLU A 308 -13.35 -19.65 21.61
C GLU A 308 -14.22 -20.49 20.66
N PRO A 309 -13.64 -21.10 19.61
CA PRO A 309 -14.37 -22.04 18.77
C PRO A 309 -14.73 -23.29 19.57
N VAL A 310 -16.01 -23.69 19.50
CA VAL A 310 -16.48 -24.93 20.10
C VAL A 310 -16.32 -26.02 19.05
N GLY A 311 -15.13 -26.65 19.07
CA GLY A 311 -14.82 -27.77 18.20
C GLY A 311 -15.80 -28.93 18.41
N HIS A 312 -16.12 -29.62 17.31
CA HIS A 312 -16.95 -30.82 17.30
C HIS A 312 -16.16 -32.07 17.72
#